data_AF-A0A806KKS3-F1
#
_entry.id   AF-A0A806KKS3-F1
#
_cell.length_a   1.000
_cell.length_b   1.000
_cell.length_c   1.000
_cell.angle_alpha   90.00
_cell.angle_beta   90.00
_cell.angle_gamma   90.00
#
_symmetry.space_group_name_H-M   'P 1'
#
loop_
_entity.id
_entity.type
_entity.pdbx_description
1 polymer ?
#
loop_
_entity_poly.entity_id
_entity_poly.type
_entity_poly.pdbx_seq_one_letter_code
_entity_poly.pdbx_strand_id
1 'polypeptide(L)' 'MRVIPIGAFVELVPGKDGMIHISKLENYRVEKVEDILKEGDMTWVKVTEIDERGRINLSRKDAIRERQSKGLPV' A
#
# COMPACT_ATOMS: atom_id res chain seq x y z
N MET A 1 -6.34 -8.54 1.65
CA MET A 1 -5.00 -7.96 1.90
C MET A 1 -4.17 -8.95 2.70
N ARG A 2 -2.93 -9.23 2.27
CA ARG A 2 -1.99 -10.14 2.95
C ARG A 2 -0.74 -9.39 3.36
N VAL A 3 -0.32 -9.53 4.62
CA VAL A 3 0.85 -8.85 5.17
C VAL A 3 2.04 -9.80 5.19
N ILE A 4 3.24 -9.28 4.90
CA ILE A 4 4.51 -10.01 5.00
C ILE A 4 5.58 -9.10 5.63
N PRO A 5 6.71 -9.63 6.13
CA PRO A 5 7.71 -8.81 6.83
C PRO A 5 8.28 -7.65 6.00
N ILE A 6 8.33 -7.79 4.66
CA ILE A 6 8.91 -6.80 3.75
C ILE A 6 7.87 -5.84 3.14
N GLY A 7 6.58 -6.03 3.41
CA GLY A 7 5.52 -5.26 2.76
C GLY A 7 4.13 -5.88 2.88
N ALA A 8 3.22 -5.50 2.01
CA ALA A 8 1.89 -6.08 1.96
C ALA A 8 1.39 -6.24 0.52
N PHE A 9 0.76 -7.38 0.26
CA PHE A 9 0.06 -7.65 -0.99
C PHE A 9 -1.41 -7.25 -0.87
N VAL A 10 -1.87 -6.47 -1.83
CA VAL A 10 -3.24 -5.97 -1.93
C VAL A 10 -3.77 -6.38 -3.30
N GLU A 11 -4.80 -7.21 -3.29
CA GLU A 11 -5.57 -7.49 -4.51
C GLU A 11 -6.43 -6.26 -4.82
N LEU A 12 -6.20 -5.65 -5.98
CA LEU A 12 -6.92 -4.44 -6.39
C LEU A 12 -8.19 -4.79 -7.18
N VAL A 13 -8.07 -5.76 -8.08
CA VAL A 13 -9.13 -6.34 -8.89
C VAL A 13 -8.82 -7.82 -9.12
N PRO A 14 -9.81 -8.66 -9.45
CA PRO A 14 -9.58 -10.07 -9.70
C PRO A 14 -8.46 -10.29 -10.73
N GLY A 15 -7.39 -10.98 -10.32
CA GLY A 15 -6.23 -11.27 -11.16
C GLY A 15 -5.18 -10.15 -11.28
N LYS A 16 -5.30 -9.04 -10.53
CA LYS A 16 -4.24 -8.04 -10.40
C LYS A 16 -3.87 -7.79 -8.95
N ASP A 17 -2.70 -8.28 -8.61
CA ASP A 17 -2.08 -8.08 -7.31
C ASP A 17 -1.17 -6.85 -7.33
N GLY A 18 -1.34 -6.02 -6.32
CA GLY A 18 -0.43 -4.94 -6.00
C GLY A 18 0.44 -5.28 -4.78
N MET A 19 1.67 -4.76 -4.77
CA MET A 19 2.59 -4.89 -3.65
C MET A 19 2.96 -3.52 -3.10
N ILE A 20 2.80 -3.34 -1.80
CA ILE A 20 3.29 -2.18 -1.06
C ILE A 20 4.57 -2.59 -0.35
N HIS A 21 5.67 -1.92 -0.66
CA HIS A 21 6.93 -2.13 0.05
C HIS A 21 6.91 -1.46 1.43
N ILE A 22 7.59 -2.02 2.44
CA ILE A 22 7.62 -1.46 3.80
C ILE A 22 8.06 0.02 3.85
N SER A 23 8.98 0.43 2.96
CA SER A 23 9.43 1.84 2.85
C SER A 23 8.43 2.80 2.17
N LYS A 24 7.33 2.25 1.65
CA LYS A 24 6.22 2.99 1.01
C LYS A 24 4.95 2.98 1.86
N LEU A 25 5.00 2.36 3.05
CA LEU A 25 3.88 2.35 3.99
C LEU A 25 3.64 3.70 4.64
N GLU A 26 4.72 4.34 5.08
CA GLU A 26 4.65 5.61 5.76
C GLU A 26 5.93 6.44 5.57
N ASN A 27 5.91 7.70 6.00
CA ASN A 27 7.06 8.61 5.91
C ASN A 27 8.12 8.37 7.01
N TYR A 28 7.76 7.67 8.09
CA TYR A 28 8.69 7.25 9.14
C TYR A 28 9.16 5.81 8.94
N ARG A 29 10.20 5.42 9.68
CA ARG A 29 10.73 4.05 9.66
C ARG A 29 9.73 3.10 10.32
N VAL A 30 9.12 2.24 9.51
CA VAL A 30 8.24 1.16 9.97
C VAL A 30 9.10 -0.06 10.28
N GLU A 31 9.02 -0.57 11.51
CA GLU A 31 9.71 -1.81 11.90
C GLU A 31 8.88 -3.06 11.54
N LYS A 32 7.56 -2.98 11.75
CA LYS A 32 6.62 -4.06 11.43
C LYS A 32 5.48 -3.54 10.59
N VAL A 33 5.22 -4.24 9.49
CA VAL A 33 4.09 -3.90 8.60
C VAL A 33 2.75 -4.07 9.33
N GLU A 34 2.67 -5.03 10.24
CA GLU A 34 1.48 -5.37 11.04
C GLU A 34 0.98 -4.23 11.94
N ASP A 35 1.88 -3.32 12.33
CA ASP A 35 1.50 -2.14 13.14
C ASP A 35 0.72 -1.11 12.31
N ILE A 36 0.90 -1.14 10.99
CA ILE A 36 0.28 -0.20 10.03
C ILE A 36 -0.88 -0.83 9.29
N LEU A 37 -0.76 -2.11 8.97
CA LEU A 37 -1.69 -2.85 8.12
C LEU A 37 -2.03 -4.17 8.78
N LYS A 38 -3.31 -4.46 8.86
CA LYS A 38 -3.80 -5.73 9.38
C LYS A 38 -4.34 -6.58 8.25
N GLU A 39 -4.26 -7.89 8.42
CA GLU A 39 -4.90 -8.81 7.49
C GLU A 39 -6.41 -8.56 7.47
N GLY A 40 -6.98 -8.46 6.26
CA GLY A 40 -8.39 -8.14 6.07
C GLY A 40 -8.76 -6.65 6.18
N ASP A 41 -7.80 -5.77 6.52
CA ASP A 41 -8.06 -4.33 6.55
C ASP A 41 -8.08 -3.74 5.12
N MET A 42 -8.81 -2.63 4.96
CA MET A 42 -8.87 -1.86 3.73
C MET A 42 -8.08 -0.58 3.89
N THR A 43 -7.16 -0.32 2.95
CA THR A 43 -6.33 0.89 3.01
C THR A 43 -6.30 1.62 1.67
N TRP A 44 -6.02 2.91 1.72
CA TRP A 44 -5.84 3.74 0.54
C TRP A 44 -4.40 3.63 0.03
N VAL A 45 -4.28 3.34 -1.25
CA VAL A 45 -3.00 3.15 -1.93
C VAL A 45 -2.98 3.93 -3.24
N LYS A 46 -1.78 4.35 -3.62
CA LYS A 46 -1.53 5.01 -4.89
C LYS A 46 -0.70 4.09 -5.76
N VAL A 47 -1.13 3.89 -7.00
CA VAL A 47 -0.36 3.18 -8.01
C VAL A 47 0.84 4.03 -8.41
N THR A 48 2.04 3.51 -8.22
CA THR A 48 3.27 4.18 -8.64
C THR A 48 3.78 3.62 -9.97
N GLU A 49 3.63 2.32 -10.20
CA GLU A 49 4.15 1.66 -11.39
C GLU A 49 3.37 0.36 -11.65
N ILE A 50 3.31 -0.05 -12.92
CA ILE A 50 2.70 -1.32 -13.35
C ILE A 50 3.74 -2.03 -14.22
N ASP A 51 4.10 -3.24 -13.82
CA ASP A 51 5.03 -4.12 -14.53
C ASP A 51 4.31 -4.84 -15.69
N GLU A 52 5.04 -5.28 -16.71
CA GLU A 52 4.51 -6.01 -17.87
C GLU A 52 3.85 -7.34 -17.47
N ARG A 53 4.24 -7.89 -16.32
CA ARG A 53 3.62 -9.09 -15.71
C ARG A 53 2.28 -8.82 -15.00
N GLY A 54 1.80 -7.57 -15.01
CA GLY A 54 0.56 -7.17 -14.34
C GLY A 54 0.69 -6.93 -12.84
N ARG A 55 1.91 -6.93 -12.29
CA ARG A 55 2.18 -6.58 -10.89
C ARG A 55 2.16 -5.07 -10.72
N ILE A 56 1.47 -4.60 -9.69
CA ILE A 56 1.29 -3.16 -9.45
C ILE A 56 2.11 -2.74 -8.23
N ASN A 57 3.06 -1.83 -8.41
CA ASN A 57 3.75 -1.22 -7.28
C ASN A 57 2.85 -0.15 -6.68
N LEU A 58 2.62 -0.28 -5.37
CA LEU A 58 1.71 0.55 -4.61
C LEU A 58 2.47 1.34 -3.53
N SER A 59 1.98 2.54 -3.26
CA SER A 59 2.48 3.40 -2.20
C SER A 59 1.33 3.92 -1.35
N ARG A 60 1.34 3.59 -0.06
CA ARG A 60 0.35 4.06 0.91
C ARG A 60 0.66 5.49 1.35
N LYS A 61 1.93 5.82 1.60
CA LYS A 61 2.33 7.16 2.03
C LYS A 61 1.96 8.24 1.01
N ASP A 62 2.09 7.95 -0.28
CA ASP A 62 1.74 8.89 -1.33
C ASP A 62 0.22 9.08 -1.44
N ALA A 63 -0.54 8.00 -1.21
CA ALA A 63 -2.01 8.07 -1.13
C ALA A 63 -2.48 8.92 0.06
N ILE A 64 -1.91 8.70 1.24
CA ILE A 64 -2.22 9.46 2.45
C ILE A 64 -1.87 10.93 2.24
N ARG A 65 -0.68 11.23 1.72
CA ARG A 65 -0.25 12.61 1.44
C ARG A 65 -1.19 13.32 0.47
N GLU A 66 -1.62 12.63 -0.58
CA GLU A 66 -2.56 13.19 -1.55
C GLU A 66 -3.95 13.41 -0.94
N ARG A 67 -4.45 12.46 -0.13
CA ARG A 67 -5.74 12.60 0.58
C ARG A 67 -5.72 13.73 1.61
N GLN A 68 -4.66 13.84 2.40
CA GLN A 68 -4.46 14.94 3.35
C GLN A 68 -4.44 16.29 2.63
N SER A 69 -3.73 16.38 1.50
CA SER A 69 -3.67 17.61 0.69
C SER A 69 -5.04 18.00 0.10
N LYS A 70 -5.92 17.01 -0.11
CA LYS A 70 -7.30 17.18 -0.61
C LYS A 70 -8.34 17.33 0.52
N GLY A 71 -7.92 17.33 1.79
CA GLY A 71 -8.83 17.39 2.94
C GLY A 71 -9.74 16.16 3.11
N LEU A 72 -9.36 15.02 2.52
CA LEU A 72 -10.13 13.77 2.59
C LEU A 72 -9.74 12.97 3.85
N PRO A 73 -10.69 12.26 4.48
CA PRO A 73 -10.37 11.35 5.57
C PRO A 73 -9.46 10.21 5.09
N VAL A 74 -8.46 9.89 5.90
CA VAL A 74 -7.45 8.83 5.68
C VAL A 74 -7.66 7.68 6.65
#